data_AF-A0A2E5QA99-F1
#
_entry.id   AF-A0A2E5QA99-F1
#
_cell.length_a   1.000
_cell.length_b   1.000
_cell.length_c   1.000
_cell.angle_alpha   90.00
_cell.angle_beta   90.00
_cell.angle_gamma   90.00
#
_symmetry.space_group_name_H-M   'P 1'
#
loop_
_entity.id
_entity.type
_entity.pdbx_description
1 polymer ?
#
loop_
_entity_poly.entity_id
_entity_poly.type
_entity_poly.pdbx_seq_one_letter_code
_entity_poly.pdbx_strand_id
1 'polypeptide(L)'
;MKISLKNLIFSMVVLSPLAASALLPGDAENGLPLHEFKCAGCHVAQSGGDGSGIYTRSEGRVKTVEGLMGMVEFCNEQTRAGFNEHELEDIVAYLNEAFYQFEID
;
A
#
# COMPACT_ATOMS: atom_id res chain seq x y z
N MET A 1 12.05 19.23 54.18
CA MET A 1 10.72 18.93 53.61
C MET A 1 10.01 20.25 53.35
N LYS A 2 9.96 20.69 52.09
CA LYS A 2 9.26 21.91 51.66
C LYS A 2 8.51 21.59 50.38
N ILE A 3 7.19 21.48 50.50
CA ILE A 3 6.29 21.40 49.36
C ILE A 3 6.16 22.83 48.85
N SER A 4 6.51 23.09 47.59
CA SER A 4 6.27 24.40 46.96
C SER A 4 5.30 24.27 45.80
N LEU A 5 4.11 24.79 46.08
CA LEU A 5 3.01 25.16 45.21
C LEU A 5 3.49 26.01 44.01
N LYS A 6 3.14 25.63 42.78
CA LYS A 6 2.66 26.53 41.72
C LYS A 6 2.46 25.76 40.42
N ASN A 7 1.19 25.60 40.07
CA ASN A 7 0.60 25.65 38.74
C ASN A 7 1.53 25.36 37.55
N LEU A 8 1.24 24.29 36.82
CA LEU A 8 0.65 24.42 35.48
C LEU A 8 0.23 23.01 35.02
N ILE A 9 -1.06 22.70 35.11
CA ILE A 9 -1.62 21.60 34.32
C ILE A 9 -1.59 22.12 32.88
N PHE A 10 -0.49 21.87 32.17
CA PHE A 10 -0.40 22.13 30.74
C PHE A 10 -1.09 20.97 30.04
N SER A 11 -2.44 21.01 30.04
CA SER A 11 -3.24 20.13 29.20
C SER A 11 -3.05 20.60 27.76
N MET A 12 -1.93 20.21 27.15
CA MET A 12 -1.70 20.38 25.72
C MET A 12 -2.58 19.34 25.04
N VAL A 13 -3.84 19.72 24.79
CA VAL A 13 -4.67 19.04 23.81
C VAL A 13 -3.97 19.28 22.47
N VAL A 14 -3.10 18.34 22.10
CA VAL A 14 -2.51 18.28 20.77
C VAL A 14 -3.68 17.95 19.85
N LEU A 15 -4.26 18.97 19.23
CA LEU A 15 -5.17 18.81 18.11
C LEU A 15 -4.32 18.33 16.95
N SER A 16 -4.05 17.03 16.92
CA SER A 16 -3.37 16.39 15.80
C SER A 16 -4.22 16.63 14.56
N PRO A 17 -3.65 17.17 13.46
CA PRO A 17 -4.37 17.19 12.21
C PRO A 17 -4.67 15.73 11.86
N LEU A 18 -5.94 15.40 11.67
CA LEU A 18 -6.31 14.20 10.94
C LEU A 18 -5.76 14.42 9.53
N ALA A 19 -4.57 13.89 9.25
CA ALA A 19 -4.15 13.68 7.88
C ALA A 19 -5.15 12.66 7.33
N ALA A 20 -6.17 13.17 6.64
CA ALA A 20 -7.07 12.34 5.86
C ALA A 20 -6.27 11.91 4.63
N SER A 21 -5.48 10.85 4.79
CA SER A 21 -4.93 10.13 3.65
C SER A 21 -6.13 9.70 2.82
N ALA A 22 -6.24 10.19 1.58
CA ALA A 22 -7.28 9.68 0.70
C ALA A 22 -7.02 8.18 0.52
N LEU A 23 -8.01 7.36 0.89
CA LEU A 23 -7.91 5.92 0.68
C LEU A 23 -8.08 5.65 -0.82
N LEU A 24 -7.21 4.78 -1.34
CA LEU A 24 -7.39 4.15 -2.63
C LEU A 24 -8.80 3.53 -2.69
N PRO A 25 -9.53 3.61 -3.82
CA PRO A 25 -10.64 2.70 -4.03
C PRO A 25 -10.09 1.27 -4.01
N GLY A 26 -10.68 0.41 -3.19
CA GLY A 26 -10.26 -0.98 -3.00
C GLY A 26 -10.09 -1.39 -1.53
N ASP A 27 -10.17 -2.69 -1.28
CA ASP A 27 -9.99 -3.36 0.00
C ASP A 27 -8.70 -4.20 -0.02
N ALA A 28 -7.69 -3.75 0.72
CA ALA A 28 -6.40 -4.43 0.80
C ALA A 28 -6.50 -5.86 1.36
N GLU A 29 -7.47 -6.14 2.25
CA GLU A 29 -7.67 -7.50 2.78
C GLU A 29 -8.15 -8.45 1.68
N ASN A 30 -8.96 -7.96 0.73
CA ASN A 30 -9.37 -8.73 -0.45
C ASN A 30 -8.27 -8.79 -1.52
N GLY A 31 -7.42 -7.77 -1.61
CA GLY A 31 -6.34 -7.68 -2.60
C GLY A 31 -5.22 -8.71 -2.41
N LEU A 32 -4.85 -9.00 -1.15
CA LEU A 32 -3.81 -9.98 -0.83
C LEU A 32 -4.08 -11.37 -1.43
N PRO A 33 -5.22 -12.06 -1.18
CA PRO A 33 -5.45 -13.39 -1.73
C PRO A 33 -5.55 -13.41 -3.26
N LEU A 34 -6.04 -12.33 -3.90
CA LEU A 34 -6.07 -12.19 -5.35
C LEU A 34 -4.66 -12.11 -5.94
N HIS A 35 -3.82 -11.29 -5.30
CA HIS A 35 -2.41 -11.15 -5.65
C HIS A 35 -1.63 -12.47 -5.52
N GLU A 36 -1.81 -13.17 -4.40
CA GLU A 36 -1.17 -14.48 -4.17
C GLU A 36 -1.60 -15.51 -5.22
N PHE A 37 -2.87 -15.51 -5.59
CA PHE A 37 -3.43 -16.50 -6.52
C PHE A 37 -2.88 -16.38 -7.94
N LYS A 38 -2.66 -15.16 -8.45
CA LYS A 38 -2.33 -14.96 -9.88
C LYS A 38 -0.99 -14.29 -10.15
N CYS A 39 -0.48 -13.45 -9.24
CA CYS A 39 0.70 -12.63 -9.49
C CYS A 39 1.97 -13.22 -8.86
N ALA A 40 1.87 -13.74 -7.64
CA ALA A 40 3.03 -14.17 -6.84
C ALA A 40 3.92 -15.20 -7.56
N GLY A 41 3.33 -16.19 -8.25
CA GLY A 41 4.11 -17.22 -8.96
C GLY A 41 5.04 -16.66 -10.04
N CYS A 42 4.57 -15.67 -10.82
CA CYS A 42 5.41 -15.00 -11.81
C CYS A 42 6.50 -14.15 -11.14
N HIS A 43 6.20 -13.51 -10.01
CA HIS A 43 7.15 -12.68 -9.29
C HIS A 43 8.27 -13.51 -8.65
N VAL A 44 7.94 -14.66 -8.05
CA VAL A 44 8.94 -15.63 -7.56
C VAL A 44 9.82 -16.09 -8.72
N ALA A 45 9.26 -16.38 -9.89
CA ALA A 45 10.06 -16.79 -11.06
C ALA A 45 11.01 -15.69 -11.56
N GLN A 46 10.63 -14.42 -11.44
CA GLN A 46 11.45 -13.28 -11.91
C GLN A 46 12.46 -12.77 -10.88
N SER A 47 12.12 -12.80 -9.59
CA SER A 47 12.90 -12.15 -8.52
C SER A 47 13.43 -13.13 -7.48
N GLY A 48 13.04 -14.41 -7.53
CA GLY A 48 13.39 -15.41 -6.53
C GLY A 48 12.76 -15.13 -5.17
N GLY A 49 13.15 -15.91 -4.16
CA GLY A 49 12.65 -15.76 -2.79
C GLY A 49 11.13 -15.89 -2.71
N ASP A 50 10.49 -14.93 -2.02
CA ASP A 50 9.03 -14.79 -1.94
C ASP A 50 8.43 -13.94 -3.08
N GLY A 51 9.26 -13.49 -4.04
CA GLY A 51 8.85 -12.64 -5.15
C GLY A 51 8.65 -11.16 -4.80
N SER A 52 8.72 -10.75 -3.52
CA SER A 52 8.48 -9.37 -3.09
C SER A 52 9.54 -8.38 -3.59
N GLY A 53 10.74 -8.87 -3.92
CA GLY A 53 11.84 -8.06 -4.47
C GLY A 53 11.48 -7.30 -5.76
N ILE A 54 10.44 -7.72 -6.48
CA ILE A 54 9.95 -7.01 -7.67
C ILE A 54 9.41 -5.60 -7.34
N TYR A 55 8.91 -5.40 -6.11
CA TYR A 55 8.33 -4.15 -5.61
C TYR A 55 9.36 -3.22 -4.98
N THR A 56 10.36 -3.79 -4.31
CA THR A 56 11.30 -3.05 -3.45
C THR A 56 12.63 -2.71 -4.12
N ARG A 57 12.80 -3.06 -5.41
CA ARG A 57 14.00 -2.75 -6.19
C ARG A 57 14.28 -1.24 -6.26
N SER A 58 15.55 -0.86 -6.09
CA SER A 58 16.01 0.56 -6.07
C SER A 58 15.67 1.34 -7.34
N GLU A 59 15.77 0.69 -8.49
CA GLU A 59 15.41 1.24 -9.82
C GLU A 59 13.90 1.03 -10.15
N GLY A 60 13.04 1.01 -9.12
CA GLY A 60 11.62 0.70 -9.27
C GLY A 60 10.92 1.57 -10.30
N ARG A 61 10.21 0.95 -11.26
CA ARG A 61 9.52 1.63 -12.37
C ARG A 61 8.25 2.38 -11.96
N VAL A 62 7.65 1.98 -10.84
CA VAL A 62 6.39 2.53 -10.35
C VAL A 62 6.72 3.63 -9.32
N LYS A 63 6.23 4.84 -9.55
CA LYS A 63 6.52 6.05 -8.75
C LYS A 63 5.28 6.81 -8.29
N THR A 64 4.11 6.45 -8.81
CA THR A 64 2.82 7.06 -8.44
C THR A 64 1.77 5.96 -8.36
N VAL A 65 0.62 6.28 -7.77
CA VAL A 65 -0.50 5.36 -7.65
C VAL A 65 -1.09 4.97 -9.00
N GLU A 66 -1.18 5.90 -9.96
CA GLU A 66 -1.64 5.61 -11.33
C GLU A 66 -0.66 4.70 -12.06
N GLY A 67 0.65 4.89 -11.80
CA GLY A 67 1.68 4.00 -12.30
C GLY A 67 1.56 2.59 -11.72
N LEU A 68 1.10 2.46 -10.47
CA LEU A 68 0.84 1.16 -9.84
C LEU A 68 -0.39 0.50 -10.47
N MET A 69 -1.47 1.24 -10.66
CA MET A 69 -2.69 0.76 -11.34
C MET A 69 -2.35 0.19 -12.73
N GLY A 70 -1.64 0.96 -13.56
CA GLY A 70 -1.24 0.49 -14.89
C GLY A 70 -0.29 -0.73 -14.86
N MET A 71 0.56 -0.84 -13.83
CA MET A 71 1.42 -2.02 -13.67
C MET A 71 0.62 -3.26 -13.27
N VAL A 72 -0.39 -3.12 -12.40
CA VAL A 72 -1.28 -4.21 -12.00
C VAL A 72 -2.12 -4.69 -13.18
N GLU A 73 -2.67 -3.78 -13.98
CA GLU A 73 -3.35 -4.10 -15.24
C GLU A 73 -2.44 -4.87 -16.22
N PHE A 74 -1.22 -4.38 -16.44
CA PHE A 74 -0.24 -5.08 -17.26
C PHE A 74 0.02 -6.49 -16.73
N CYS A 75 0.23 -6.67 -15.43
CA CYS A 75 0.45 -7.99 -14.84
C CYS A 75 -0.78 -8.91 -14.97
N ASN A 76 -2.00 -8.38 -14.85
CA ASN A 76 -3.25 -9.12 -15.08
C ASN A 76 -3.29 -9.70 -16.51
N GLU A 77 -2.91 -8.91 -17.51
CA GLU A 77 -2.82 -9.38 -18.91
C GLU A 77 -1.73 -10.45 -19.09
N GLN A 78 -0.54 -10.21 -18.55
CA GLN A 78 0.60 -11.12 -18.70
C GLN A 78 0.34 -12.50 -18.08
N THR A 79 -0.39 -12.52 -16.96
CA THR A 79 -0.77 -13.76 -16.27
C THR A 79 -2.10 -14.33 -16.77
N ARG A 80 -2.83 -13.60 -17.63
CA ARG A 80 -4.19 -13.92 -18.08
C ARG A 80 -5.12 -14.20 -16.90
N ALA A 81 -4.98 -13.39 -15.85
CA ALA A 81 -5.71 -13.59 -14.60
C ALA A 81 -7.21 -13.32 -14.75
N GLY A 82 -7.58 -12.34 -15.59
CA GLY A 82 -8.97 -12.07 -15.95
C GLY A 82 -9.76 -11.34 -14.86
N PHE A 83 -9.06 -10.60 -13.99
CA PHE A 83 -9.68 -9.82 -12.93
C PHE A 83 -10.52 -8.67 -13.49
N ASN A 84 -11.61 -8.36 -12.79
CA ASN A 84 -12.44 -7.19 -13.05
C ASN A 84 -11.88 -5.93 -12.36
N GLU A 85 -12.48 -4.77 -12.62
CA GLU A 85 -12.01 -3.48 -12.10
C GLU A 85 -11.87 -3.45 -10.58
N HIS A 86 -12.88 -3.92 -9.83
CA HIS A 86 -12.83 -3.92 -8.36
C HIS A 86 -11.76 -4.86 -7.80
N GLU A 87 -11.55 -6.02 -8.43
CA GLU A 87 -10.47 -6.93 -8.04
C GLU A 87 -9.09 -6.32 -8.29
N LEU A 88 -8.94 -5.53 -9.37
CA LEU A 88 -7.71 -4.80 -9.65
C LEU A 88 -7.49 -3.66 -8.65
N GLU A 89 -8.55 -2.92 -8.30
CA GLU A 89 -8.54 -1.91 -7.24
C GLU A 89 -8.09 -2.49 -5.89
N ASP A 90 -8.65 -3.64 -5.49
CA ASP A 90 -8.27 -4.36 -4.27
C ASP A 90 -6.77 -4.74 -4.28
N ILE A 91 -6.26 -5.27 -5.41
CA ILE A 91 -4.83 -5.60 -5.56
C ILE A 91 -3.96 -4.33 -5.46
N VAL A 92 -4.38 -3.22 -6.08
CA VAL A 92 -3.67 -1.94 -6.01
C VAL A 92 -3.65 -1.42 -4.58
N ALA A 93 -4.77 -1.48 -3.85
CA ALA A 93 -4.86 -1.11 -2.44
C ALA A 93 -3.88 -1.92 -1.59
N TYR A 94 -3.89 -3.25 -1.73
CA TYR A 94 -2.94 -4.12 -1.05
C TYR A 94 -1.48 -3.77 -1.36
N LEU A 95 -1.12 -3.64 -2.64
CA LEU A 95 0.26 -3.36 -3.01
C LEU A 95 0.72 -1.98 -2.54
N ASN A 96 -0.17 -0.99 -2.57
CA ASN A 96 0.14 0.34 -2.05
C ASN A 96 0.39 0.28 -0.55
N GLU A 97 -0.50 -0.36 0.21
CA GLU A 97 -0.39 -0.51 1.66
C GLU A 97 0.81 -1.36 2.11
N ALA A 98 1.16 -2.39 1.35
CA ALA A 98 2.26 -3.29 1.74
C ALA A 98 3.64 -2.80 1.30
N PHE A 99 3.74 -2.04 0.19
CA PHE A 99 5.05 -1.75 -0.43
C PHE A 99 5.29 -0.29 -0.80
N TYR A 100 4.30 0.44 -1.30
CA TYR A 100 4.55 1.73 -1.96
C TYR A 100 4.23 2.96 -1.10
N GLN A 101 3.15 2.93 -0.32
CA GLN A 101 2.70 4.04 0.52
C GLN A 101 2.50 5.35 -0.25
N PHE A 102 2.02 5.29 -1.49
CA PHE A 102 1.69 6.50 -2.24
C PHE A 102 0.51 7.20 -1.57
N GLU A 103 0.67 8.51 -1.39
CA GLU A 103 -0.43 9.41 -1.08
C GLU A 103 -1.25 9.63 -2.36
N ILE A 104 -2.55 9.79 -2.20
CA ILE A 104 -3.47 10.16 -3.27
C ILE A 104 -3.99 11.55 -2.92
N ASP A 105 -3.88 12.46 -3.88
CA ASP A 105 -4.35 13.85 -3.74
C ASP A 105 -5.85 13.99 -4.04
#